data_AF-A0A244E1X0-F1
#
_entry.id   AF-A0A244E1X0-F1
#
_cell.length_a   1.000
_cell.length_b   1.000
_cell.length_c   1.000
_cell.angle_alpha   90.00
_cell.angle_beta   90.00
_cell.angle_gamma   90.00
#
_symmetry.space_group_name_H-M   'P 1'
#
loop_
_entity.id
_entity.type
_entity.pdbx_description
1 polymer ?
#
loop_
_entity_poly.entity_id
_entity_poly.type
_entity_poly.pdbx_seq_one_letter_code
_entity_poly.pdbx_strand_id
1 'polypeptide(L)'
;MNTASKLLSAFALAIVAAAGVHAETYQGVTTVTSTQSRAAVRAEGAVAARSGDQFSDAAGQGVVSVANSIDRASVRSQGVAAARSANPYAEGYGQGVTRVQSAVDRSNVRMQARAASHGDRLPL
;
A
#
# COMPACT_ATOMS: atom_id res chain seq x y z
N MET A 1 49.67 54.38 -37.99
CA MET A 1 48.69 53.28 -38.14
C MET A 1 47.36 53.87 -38.62
N ASN A 2 46.90 53.44 -39.80
CA ASN A 2 45.66 53.86 -40.45
C ASN A 2 44.43 53.15 -39.83
N THR A 3 43.25 53.81 -39.88
CA THR A 3 41.99 53.34 -39.28
C THR A 3 41.60 51.93 -39.72
N ALA A 4 41.87 51.58 -40.98
CA ALA A 4 41.62 50.25 -41.54
C ALA A 4 42.36 49.14 -40.79
N SER A 5 43.63 49.36 -40.39
CA SER A 5 44.42 48.36 -39.67
C SER A 5 43.89 48.11 -38.25
N LYS A 6 43.39 49.17 -37.58
CA LYS A 6 42.78 49.05 -36.25
C LYS A 6 41.46 48.27 -36.30
N LEU A 7 40.65 48.51 -37.33
CA LEU A 7 39.41 47.77 -37.55
C LEU A 7 39.69 46.30 -37.85
N LEU A 8 40.68 46.01 -38.71
CA LEU A 8 41.04 44.63 -39.04
C LEU A 8 41.53 43.87 -37.80
N SER A 9 42.38 44.49 -36.97
CA SER A 9 42.86 43.87 -35.74
C SER A 9 41.76 43.67 -34.71
N ALA A 10 40.84 44.62 -34.57
CA ALA A 10 39.70 44.49 -33.68
C ALA A 10 38.74 43.37 -34.15
N PHE A 11 38.54 43.25 -35.45
CA PHE A 11 37.71 42.20 -36.03
C PHE A 11 38.35 40.82 -35.85
N ALA A 12 39.66 40.71 -36.08
CA ALA A 12 40.40 39.46 -35.83
C ALA A 12 40.31 39.05 -34.36
N LEU A 13 40.49 40.00 -33.43
CA LEU A 13 40.36 39.73 -32.00
C LEU A 13 38.93 39.34 -31.61
N ALA A 14 37.92 39.97 -32.20
CA ALA A 14 36.51 39.64 -31.98
C ALA A 14 36.16 38.23 -32.48
N ILE A 15 36.67 37.82 -33.66
CA ILE A 15 36.48 36.46 -34.18
C ILE A 15 37.13 35.42 -33.25
N VAL A 16 38.36 35.69 -32.80
CA VAL A 16 39.07 34.78 -31.88
C VAL A 16 38.36 34.71 -30.52
N ALA A 17 37.87 35.83 -30.00
CA ALA A 17 37.12 35.86 -28.74
C ALA A 17 35.78 35.12 -28.83
N ALA A 18 35.11 35.14 -30.00
CA ALA A 18 33.86 34.42 -30.21
C ALA A 18 34.03 32.90 -30.31
N ALA A 19 35.25 32.40 -30.55
CA ALA A 19 35.53 30.97 -30.66
C ALA A 19 35.47 30.21 -29.31
N GLY A 20 35.34 30.91 -28.17
CA GLY A 20 35.40 30.32 -26.83
C GLY A 20 34.06 30.06 -26.14
N VAL A 21 32.91 30.45 -26.72
CA VAL A 21 31.59 30.19 -26.11
C VAL A 21 31.13 28.79 -26.48
N HIS A 22 31.74 27.80 -25.84
CA HIS A 22 31.25 26.43 -25.86
C HIS A 22 30.20 26.28 -24.75
N ALA A 23 28.93 26.33 -25.11
CA ALA A 23 27.88 25.87 -24.20
C ALA A 23 28.09 24.37 -23.99
N GLU A 24 28.06 23.92 -22.72
CA GLU A 24 28.02 22.50 -22.41
C GLU A 24 26.89 21.86 -23.21
N THR A 25 27.23 20.87 -24.03
CA THR A 25 26.21 20.18 -24.82
C THR A 25 25.38 19.34 -23.87
N TYR A 26 24.16 19.78 -23.57
CA TYR A 26 23.23 18.99 -22.79
C TYR A 26 22.90 17.71 -23.56
N GLN A 27 23.44 16.59 -23.09
CA GLN A 27 23.30 15.26 -23.72
C GLN A 27 21.89 14.65 -23.53
N GLY A 28 20.94 15.40 -22.97
CA GLY A 28 19.65 14.87 -22.58
C GLY A 28 19.72 14.00 -21.32
N VAL A 29 18.58 13.44 -20.95
CA VAL A 29 18.50 12.40 -19.91
C VAL A 29 18.80 11.06 -20.56
N THR A 30 19.77 10.31 -20.02
CA THR A 30 20.03 8.94 -20.43
C THR A 30 18.77 8.10 -20.25
N THR A 31 18.20 7.64 -21.35
CA THR A 31 17.03 6.75 -21.34
C THR A 31 17.51 5.32 -21.21
N VAL A 32 17.07 4.64 -20.14
CA VAL A 32 17.32 3.22 -19.97
C VAL A 32 16.20 2.45 -20.66
N THR A 33 16.51 1.84 -21.80
CA THR A 33 15.60 0.89 -22.45
C THR A 33 15.73 -0.46 -21.79
N SER A 34 14.64 -0.97 -21.21
CA SER A 34 14.62 -2.33 -20.68
C SER A 34 14.72 -3.33 -21.82
N THR A 35 15.57 -4.34 -21.67
CA THR A 35 15.73 -5.45 -22.63
C THR A 35 14.55 -6.41 -22.62
N GLN A 36 13.76 -6.42 -21.54
CA GLN A 36 12.64 -7.34 -21.33
C GLN A 36 11.29 -6.62 -21.30
N SER A 37 10.27 -7.23 -21.87
CA SER A 37 8.90 -6.71 -21.79
C SER A 37 8.33 -6.86 -20.36
N ARG A 38 7.42 -5.97 -19.95
CA ARG A 38 6.73 -6.10 -18.65
C ARG A 38 5.95 -7.41 -18.51
N ALA A 39 5.48 -7.97 -19.62
CA ALA A 39 4.79 -9.26 -19.62
C ALA A 39 5.75 -10.40 -19.30
N ALA A 40 6.95 -10.39 -19.91
CA ALA A 40 7.99 -11.38 -19.64
C ALA A 40 8.44 -11.35 -18.18
N VAL A 41 8.71 -10.17 -17.62
CA VAL A 41 9.10 -10.01 -16.20
C VAL A 41 8.01 -10.48 -15.25
N ARG A 42 6.73 -10.24 -15.57
CA ARG A 42 5.60 -10.74 -14.75
C ARG A 42 5.49 -12.26 -14.79
N ALA A 43 5.68 -12.86 -15.97
CA ALA A 43 5.66 -14.31 -16.11
C ALA A 43 6.80 -14.96 -15.30
N GLU A 44 8.02 -14.42 -15.41
CA GLU A 44 9.19 -14.87 -14.66
C GLU A 44 9.02 -14.68 -13.14
N GLY A 45 8.52 -13.51 -12.72
CA GLY A 45 8.24 -13.24 -11.31
C GLY A 45 7.19 -14.18 -10.71
N ALA A 46 6.17 -14.58 -11.48
CA ALA A 46 5.19 -15.55 -11.03
C ALA A 46 5.75 -16.98 -10.95
N VAL A 47 6.76 -17.32 -11.75
CA VAL A 47 7.50 -18.59 -11.63
C VAL A 47 8.40 -18.54 -10.39
N ALA A 48 9.17 -17.47 -10.20
CA ALA A 48 10.06 -17.29 -9.06
C ALA A 48 9.31 -17.27 -7.71
N ALA A 49 8.12 -16.65 -7.65
CA ALA A 49 7.29 -16.68 -6.45
C ALA A 49 6.77 -18.09 -6.10
N ARG A 50 6.65 -18.96 -7.11
CA ARG A 50 6.17 -20.34 -6.95
C ARG A 50 7.31 -21.35 -6.77
N SER A 51 8.54 -21.01 -7.13
CA SER A 51 9.68 -21.93 -7.08
C SER A 51 10.15 -22.27 -5.66
N GLY A 52 9.45 -21.80 -4.61
CA GLY A 52 9.88 -21.98 -3.23
C GLY A 52 11.11 -21.14 -2.91
N ASP A 53 11.43 -21.01 -1.62
CA ASP A 53 12.66 -20.34 -1.21
C ASP A 53 13.86 -21.25 -1.50
N GLN A 54 14.73 -20.84 -2.41
CA GLN A 54 15.97 -21.57 -2.75
C GLN A 54 16.95 -21.67 -1.57
N PHE A 55 16.71 -20.89 -0.51
CA PHE A 55 17.42 -20.95 0.77
C PHE A 55 16.55 -21.55 1.89
N SER A 56 15.44 -22.23 1.57
CA SER A 56 14.54 -22.81 2.58
C SER A 56 15.24 -23.79 3.51
N ASP A 57 16.31 -24.43 3.05
CA ASP A 57 17.13 -25.31 3.87
C ASP A 57 17.76 -24.55 5.05
N ALA A 58 18.05 -23.25 4.90
CA ALA A 58 18.47 -22.37 6.00
C ALA A 58 17.27 -21.80 6.79
N ALA A 59 16.14 -21.50 6.13
CA ALA A 59 14.93 -21.04 6.80
C ALA A 59 14.30 -22.11 7.72
N GLY A 60 14.55 -23.39 7.46
CA GLY A 60 14.12 -24.53 8.27
C GLY A 60 15.05 -24.92 9.43
N GLN A 61 16.27 -24.35 9.51
CA GLN A 61 17.25 -24.68 10.58
C GLN A 61 16.90 -24.08 11.96
N GLY A 62 15.84 -23.28 12.07
CA GLY A 62 15.48 -22.59 13.31
C GLY A 62 14.04 -22.82 13.80
N VAL A 63 13.15 -23.38 12.99
CA VAL A 63 11.77 -23.62 13.43
C VAL A 63 11.65 -25.05 13.95
N VAL A 64 12.01 -25.23 15.22
CA VAL A 64 11.60 -26.39 15.99
C VAL A 64 10.07 -26.43 15.94
N SER A 65 9.52 -27.45 15.29
CA SER A 65 8.11 -27.80 15.44
C SER A 65 7.86 -28.10 16.92
N VAL A 66 7.37 -27.13 17.67
CA VAL A 66 6.88 -27.35 19.03
C VAL A 66 5.58 -28.12 18.90
N ALA A 67 5.66 -29.44 19.06
CA ALA A 67 4.48 -30.27 19.21
C ALA A 67 3.73 -29.79 20.45
N ASN A 68 2.62 -29.09 20.25
CA ASN A 68 1.74 -28.72 21.34
C ASN A 68 1.09 -30.02 21.86
N SER A 69 1.21 -30.30 23.15
CA SER A 69 0.69 -31.52 23.78
C SER A 69 -0.85 -31.53 23.85
N ILE A 70 -1.50 -30.42 23.50
CA ILE A 70 -2.95 -30.25 23.55
C ILE A 70 -3.51 -30.11 22.13
N ASP A 71 -4.52 -30.92 21.82
CA ASP A 71 -5.25 -30.84 20.55
C ASP A 71 -5.97 -29.48 20.39
N ARG A 72 -5.93 -28.94 19.17
CA ARG A 72 -6.57 -27.65 18.84
C ARG A 72 -8.08 -27.67 19.05
N ALA A 73 -8.75 -28.80 18.87
CA ALA A 73 -10.18 -28.88 19.14
C ALA A 73 -10.48 -28.76 20.64
N SER A 74 -9.62 -29.32 21.50
CA SER A 74 -9.70 -29.17 22.95
C SER A 74 -9.50 -27.71 23.40
N VAL A 75 -8.51 -27.01 22.84
CA VAL A 75 -8.31 -25.58 23.15
C VAL A 75 -9.53 -24.74 22.73
N ARG A 76 -10.11 -25.05 21.57
CA ARG A 76 -11.30 -24.34 21.08
C ARG A 76 -12.52 -24.58 21.96
N SER A 77 -12.76 -25.83 22.40
CA SER A 77 -13.89 -26.14 23.27
C SER A 77 -13.75 -25.47 24.64
N GLN A 78 -12.54 -25.45 25.21
CA GLN A 78 -12.24 -24.76 26.47
C GLN A 78 -12.42 -23.24 26.34
N GLY A 79 -11.97 -22.63 25.24
CA GLY A 79 -12.16 -21.20 25.00
C GLY A 79 -13.64 -20.80 24.90
N VAL A 80 -14.48 -21.61 24.24
CA VAL A 80 -15.92 -21.36 24.17
C VAL A 80 -16.58 -21.51 25.55
N ALA A 81 -16.18 -22.51 26.34
CA ALA A 81 -16.69 -22.69 27.70
C ALA A 81 -16.31 -21.51 28.61
N ALA A 82 -15.06 -21.04 28.55
CA ALA A 82 -14.61 -19.87 29.30
C ALA A 82 -15.35 -18.59 28.89
N ALA A 83 -15.54 -18.35 27.58
CA ALA A 83 -16.28 -17.19 27.09
C ALA A 83 -17.76 -17.18 27.51
N ARG A 84 -18.34 -18.36 27.77
CA ARG A 84 -19.73 -18.51 28.24
C ARG A 84 -19.86 -18.64 29.76
N SER A 85 -18.75 -18.80 30.46
CA SER A 85 -18.75 -18.88 31.92
C SER A 85 -19.15 -17.53 32.52
N ALA A 86 -19.74 -17.59 33.72
CA ALA A 86 -20.00 -16.39 34.50
C ALA A 86 -18.69 -15.64 34.74
N ASN A 87 -18.66 -14.33 34.46
CA ASN A 87 -17.49 -13.50 34.69
C ASN A 87 -17.16 -13.52 36.20
N PRO A 88 -16.00 -14.06 36.62
CA PRO A 88 -15.64 -14.18 38.03
C PRO A 88 -15.38 -12.83 38.71
N TYR A 89 -15.23 -11.76 37.93
CA TYR A 89 -15.08 -10.37 38.41
C TYR A 89 -16.34 -9.52 38.18
N ALA A 90 -17.45 -10.13 37.78
CA ALA A 90 -18.71 -9.43 37.61
C ALA A 90 -19.41 -9.22 38.96
N GLU A 91 -18.82 -8.43 39.84
CA GLU A 91 -19.65 -7.68 40.79
C GLU A 91 -20.43 -6.65 39.97
N GLY A 92 -21.73 -6.88 39.78
CA GLY A 92 -22.64 -5.91 39.15
C GLY A 92 -23.06 -6.21 37.69
N TYR A 93 -22.89 -7.42 37.15
CA TYR A 93 -23.48 -7.76 35.84
C TYR A 93 -25.02 -7.86 35.96
N GLY A 94 -25.67 -6.71 35.88
CA GLY A 94 -27.13 -6.55 36.03
C GLY A 94 -27.57 -5.39 36.92
N GLN A 95 -26.67 -4.79 37.70
CA GLN A 95 -26.94 -3.60 38.52
C GLN A 95 -26.43 -2.36 37.77
N GLY A 96 -27.32 -1.65 37.07
CA GLY A 96 -27.03 -0.29 36.60
C GLY A 96 -27.21 -0.01 35.10
N VAL A 97 -27.43 -1.02 34.24
CA VAL A 97 -27.92 -0.72 32.89
C VAL A 97 -29.44 -0.60 32.97
N THR A 98 -29.91 0.59 33.35
CA THR A 98 -31.30 0.99 33.11
C THR A 98 -31.52 0.84 31.62
N ARG A 99 -32.21 -0.24 31.21
CA ARG A 99 -32.50 -0.49 29.81
C ARG A 99 -33.53 0.57 29.41
N VAL A 100 -33.05 1.69 28.87
CA VAL A 100 -33.92 2.73 28.31
C VAL A 100 -34.66 2.06 27.15
N GLN A 101 -35.91 1.68 27.39
CA GLN A 101 -36.79 1.26 26.32
C GLN A 101 -37.01 2.48 25.45
N SER A 102 -36.40 2.48 24.27
CA SER A 102 -36.75 3.44 23.25
C SER A 102 -38.22 3.19 22.89
N ALA A 103 -39.06 4.22 22.97
CA ALA A 103 -40.45 4.18 22.50
C ALA A 103 -40.55 3.99 20.98
N VAL A 104 -39.42 4.00 20.27
CA VAL A 104 -39.34 3.82 18.83
C VAL A 104 -39.52 2.35 18.49
N ASP A 105 -40.57 2.06 17.73
CA ASP A 105 -40.76 0.76 17.11
C ASP A 105 -39.66 0.52 16.06
N ARG A 106 -38.65 -0.24 16.49
CA ARG A 106 -37.50 -0.58 15.65
C ARG A 106 -37.86 -1.44 14.44
N SER A 107 -39.03 -2.08 14.45
CA SER A 107 -39.51 -2.83 13.28
C SER A 107 -39.90 -1.86 12.17
N ASN A 108 -40.66 -0.82 12.51
CA ASN A 108 -41.02 0.27 11.61
C ASN A 108 -39.80 1.02 11.07
N VAL A 109 -38.83 1.37 11.91
CA VAL A 109 -37.58 2.02 11.47
C VAL A 109 -36.84 1.17 10.44
N ARG A 110 -36.77 -0.14 10.66
CA ARG A 110 -36.14 -1.07 9.72
C ARG A 110 -36.93 -1.21 8.42
N MET A 111 -38.25 -1.08 8.44
CA MET A 111 -39.05 -1.05 7.21
C MET A 111 -38.84 0.26 6.44
N GLN A 112 -38.89 1.42 7.11
CA GLN A 112 -38.65 2.72 6.48
C GLN A 112 -37.24 2.84 5.87
N ALA A 113 -36.21 2.35 6.57
CA ALA A 113 -34.84 2.35 6.03
C ALA A 113 -34.73 1.48 4.76
N ARG A 114 -35.48 0.38 4.69
CA ARG A 114 -35.55 -0.45 3.48
C ARG A 114 -36.32 0.23 2.36
N ALA A 115 -37.45 0.86 2.64
CA ALA A 115 -38.21 1.62 1.64
C ALA A 115 -37.39 2.79 1.07
N ALA A 116 -36.72 3.56 1.93
CA ALA A 116 -35.86 4.68 1.52
C ALA A 116 -34.65 4.23 0.67
N SER A 117 -34.06 3.07 0.98
CA SER A 117 -32.98 2.50 0.17
C SER A 117 -33.46 1.91 -1.16
N HIS A 118 -34.72 1.50 -1.25
CA HIS A 118 -35.32 0.96 -2.48
C HIS A 118 -35.93 2.06 -3.38
N GLY A 119 -35.85 3.33 -2.98
CA GLY A 119 -36.02 4.46 -3.89
C GLY A 119 -37.44 5.01 -4.03
N ASP A 120 -38.15 5.23 -2.92
CA ASP A 120 -39.24 6.20 -2.90
C ASP A 120 -38.67 7.61 -3.05
N ARG A 121 -38.39 7.98 -4.31
CA ARG A 121 -38.25 9.36 -4.72
C ARG A 121 -39.62 10.02 -4.52
N LEU A 122 -39.74 10.84 -3.49
CA LEU A 122 -40.82 11.82 -3.35
C LEU A 122 -40.97 12.58 -4.68
N PRO A 123 -42.17 12.64 -5.29
CA PRO A 123 -42.41 13.53 -6.41
C PRO A 123 -42.26 14.98 -5.94
N LEU A 124 -41.54 15.78 -6.74
CA LEU A 124 -41.42 17.24 -6.59
C LEU A 124 -42.80 17.91 -6.69
#